data_AF-A0A948CZE7-F1
#
_entry.id   AF-A0A948CZE7-F1
#
_cell.length_a   1.000
_cell.length_b   1.000
_cell.length_c   1.000
_cell.angle_alpha   90.00
_cell.angle_beta   90.00
_cell.angle_gamma   90.00
#
_symmetry.space_group_name_H-M   'P 1'
#
loop_
_entity.id
_entity.type
_entity.pdbx_description
1 polymer ?
#
loop_
_entity_poly.entity_id
_entity_poly.type
_entity_poly.pdbx_seq_one_letter_code
_entity_poly.pdbx_strand_id
1 'polypeptide(L)'
;MFTVKDILISTGGSMLSGEEKDILVGVSTDTRRLKPGELFVAIKGDKFDGHNFMLDAVSKGAGGALVQDGCITNANFDMKRVSFISVPNTIKALGDIACFHRSRFLIPLIGITGSNGKTTAKEMTSAILARKFNVLKNF
;
A
#
# COMPACT_ATOMS: atom_id res chain seq x y z
N MET A 1 4.06 -5.05 -8.42
CA MET A 1 4.98 -3.98 -8.83
C MET A 1 4.16 -2.83 -9.38
N PHE A 2 4.46 -1.63 -8.90
CA PHE A 2 3.85 -0.37 -9.30
C PHE A 2 4.96 0.58 -9.76
N THR A 3 4.61 1.58 -10.55
CA THR A 3 5.43 2.77 -10.75
C THR A 3 4.92 3.89 -9.84
N VAL A 4 5.74 4.90 -9.55
CA VAL A 4 5.26 6.12 -8.88
C VAL A 4 4.10 6.76 -9.65
N LYS A 5 4.15 6.71 -10.99
CA LYS A 5 3.02 7.13 -11.85
C LYS A 5 1.71 6.39 -11.54
N ASP A 6 1.75 5.07 -11.35
CA ASP A 6 0.56 4.30 -10.97
C ASP A 6 -0.03 4.77 -9.64
N ILE A 7 0.84 5.13 -8.68
CA ILE A 7 0.41 5.66 -7.39
C ILE A 7 -0.22 7.04 -7.55
N LEU A 8 0.36 7.92 -8.35
CA LEU A 8 -0.21 9.26 -8.63
C LEU A 8 -1.57 9.15 -9.32
N ILE A 9 -1.69 8.30 -10.34
CA ILE A 9 -2.95 8.08 -11.07
C ILE A 9 -4.02 7.49 -10.16
N SER A 10 -3.68 6.51 -9.33
CA SER A 10 -4.65 5.85 -8.46
C SER A 10 -5.12 6.74 -7.31
N THR A 11 -4.23 7.56 -6.73
CA THR A 11 -4.53 8.33 -5.51
C THR A 11 -4.89 9.79 -5.76
N GLY A 12 -4.56 10.34 -6.93
CA GLY A 12 -4.63 11.78 -7.19
C GLY A 12 -3.65 12.60 -6.33
N GLY A 13 -2.63 11.96 -5.75
CA GLY A 13 -1.62 12.61 -4.92
C GLY A 13 -0.65 13.51 -5.70
N SER A 14 0.17 14.25 -4.95
CA SER A 14 1.22 15.11 -5.50
C SER A 14 2.60 14.55 -5.19
N MET A 15 3.47 14.48 -6.19
CA MET A 15 4.85 14.04 -6.00
C MET A 15 5.67 15.17 -5.37
N LEU A 16 6.33 14.88 -4.25
CA LEU A 16 7.24 15.81 -3.56
C LEU A 16 8.68 15.63 -4.04
N SER A 17 9.08 14.40 -4.36
CA SER A 17 10.41 14.04 -4.87
C SER A 17 10.43 12.66 -5.52
N GLY A 18 11.52 12.37 -6.25
CA GLY A 18 11.66 11.18 -7.08
C GLY A 18 11.22 11.40 -8.52
N GLU A 19 11.07 10.32 -9.28
CA GLU A 19 10.62 10.33 -10.67
C GLU A 19 9.39 9.44 -10.87
N GLU A 20 8.50 9.81 -11.78
CA GLU A 20 7.30 9.02 -12.11
C GLU A 20 7.60 7.58 -12.54
N LYS A 21 8.80 7.36 -13.10
CA LYS A 21 9.26 6.05 -13.61
C LYS A 21 9.84 5.15 -12.52
N ASP A 22 10.02 5.65 -11.30
CA ASP A 22 10.57 4.88 -10.19
C ASP A 22 9.67 3.66 -9.89
N ILE A 23 10.32 2.53 -9.64
CA ILE A 23 9.64 1.24 -9.48
C ILE A 23 9.49 0.91 -8.00
N LEU A 24 8.27 0.55 -7.63
CA LEU A 24 7.88 0.12 -6.28
C LEU A 24 7.53 -1.36 -6.32
N VAL A 25 8.31 -2.18 -5.61
CA VAL A 25 8.21 -3.65 -5.69
C VAL A 25 7.01 -4.21 -4.91
N GLY A 26 6.50 -3.45 -3.93
CA GLY A 26 5.38 -3.81 -3.07
C GLY A 26 4.86 -2.61 -2.28
N VAL A 27 3.96 -2.87 -1.34
CA VAL A 27 3.34 -1.86 -0.46
C VAL A 27 3.36 -2.39 0.96
N SER A 28 3.81 -1.58 1.92
CA SER A 28 3.80 -1.90 3.34
C SER A 28 3.30 -0.72 4.17
N THR A 29 2.54 -1.01 5.22
CA THR A 29 2.07 -0.02 6.21
C THR A 29 2.84 -0.13 7.53
N ASP A 30 3.78 -1.07 7.64
CA ASP A 30 4.52 -1.37 8.86
C ASP A 30 6.02 -1.46 8.55
N THR A 31 6.80 -0.53 9.09
CA THR A 31 8.25 -0.48 8.87
C THR A 31 8.97 -1.72 9.41
N ARG A 32 8.39 -2.46 10.36
CA ARG A 32 8.97 -3.71 10.89
C ARG A 32 8.97 -4.84 9.84
N ARG A 33 8.09 -4.76 8.84
CA ARG A 33 7.94 -5.76 7.77
C ARG A 33 8.31 -5.23 6.38
N LEU A 34 8.61 -3.93 6.30
CA LEU A 34 9.00 -3.24 5.08
C LEU A 34 10.24 -3.91 4.46
N LYS A 35 10.16 -4.20 3.17
CA LYS A 35 11.29 -4.68 2.37
C LYS A 35 11.85 -3.56 1.51
N PRO A 36 13.15 -3.62 1.16
CA PRO A 36 13.75 -2.66 0.25
C PRO A 36 12.97 -2.53 -1.07
N GLY A 37 12.75 -1.31 -1.53
CA GLY A 37 12.02 -0.98 -2.75
C GLY A 37 10.49 -0.93 -2.59
N GLU A 38 9.92 -1.26 -1.43
CA GLU A 38 8.48 -1.15 -1.21
C GLU A 38 8.05 0.30 -0.97
N LEU A 39 6.79 0.60 -1.31
CA LEU A 39 6.11 1.82 -0.91
C LEU A 39 5.71 1.70 0.57
N PHE A 40 6.24 2.58 1.42
CA PHE A 40 5.75 2.72 2.79
C PHE A 40 4.55 3.65 2.82
N VAL A 41 3.43 3.22 3.41
CA VAL A 41 2.23 4.04 3.58
C VAL A 41 2.08 4.48 5.03
N ALA A 42 2.27 5.77 5.28
CA ALA A 42 2.19 6.35 6.62
C ALA A 42 0.72 6.50 7.06
N ILE A 43 0.17 5.45 7.67
CA ILE A 43 -1.19 5.49 8.22
C ILE A 43 -1.19 6.20 9.58
N LYS A 44 -2.11 7.15 9.74
CA LYS A 44 -2.43 7.77 11.02
C LYS A 44 -3.70 7.13 11.60
N GLY A 45 -3.56 6.45 12.73
CA GLY A 45 -4.67 5.95 13.55
C GLY A 45 -4.74 6.66 14.90
N ASP A 46 -5.71 6.28 15.74
CA ASP A 46 -6.00 7.00 16.99
C ASP A 46 -4.85 7.00 18.01
N LYS A 47 -4.04 5.93 18.03
CA LYS A 47 -2.92 5.76 18.97
C LYS A 47 -1.55 5.69 18.28
N PHE A 48 -1.51 5.74 16.95
CA PHE A 48 -0.31 5.44 16.18
C PHE A 48 -0.24 6.35 14.96
N ASP A 49 0.89 7.01 14.76
CA ASP A 49 1.13 7.83 13.57
C ASP A 49 2.32 7.27 12.79
N GLY A 50 2.04 6.70 11.62
CA GLY A 50 3.03 6.13 10.72
C GLY A 50 4.07 7.15 10.23
N HIS A 51 3.75 8.44 10.25
CA HIS A 51 4.68 9.50 9.85
C HIS A 51 5.89 9.60 10.80
N ASN A 52 5.75 9.15 12.05
CA ASN A 52 6.85 9.10 13.00
C ASN A 52 7.91 8.03 12.64
N PHE A 53 7.58 7.09 11.75
CA PHE A 53 8.46 5.99 11.35
C PHE A 53 9.10 6.22 9.98
N MET A 54 8.99 7.42 9.42
CA MET A 54 9.54 7.76 8.11
C MET A 54 11.05 7.56 8.02
N LEU A 55 11.80 7.93 9.06
CA LEU A 55 13.26 7.72 9.09
C LEU A 55 13.62 6.23 9.05
N ASP A 56 12.84 5.39 9.74
CA ASP A 56 13.01 3.93 9.73
C ASP A 56 12.63 3.32 8.38
N ALA A 57 11.61 3.85 7.71
CA ALA A 57 11.26 3.43 6.35
C ALA A 57 12.39 3.74 5.35
N VAL A 58 12.94 4.96 5.41
CA VAL A 58 14.05 5.39 4.55
C VAL A 58 15.31 4.55 4.84
N SER A 59 15.65 4.33 6.11
CA SER A 59 16.85 3.56 6.50
C SER A 59 16.77 2.08 6.07
N LYS A 60 15.56 1.50 6.03
CA LYS A 60 15.29 0.15 5.52
C LYS A 60 15.22 0.07 3.99
N GLY A 61 15.41 1.20 3.30
CA GLY A 61 15.47 1.25 1.84
C GLY A 61 14.10 1.23 1.18
N ALA A 62 13.08 1.88 1.77
CA ALA A 62 11.82 2.14 1.08
C ALA A 62 12.09 2.68 -0.34
N GLY A 63 11.40 2.13 -1.34
CA GLY A 63 11.47 2.68 -2.71
C GLY A 63 10.67 3.98 -2.83
N GLY A 64 9.62 4.11 -2.03
CA GLY A 64 8.83 5.32 -1.94
C GLY A 64 8.10 5.43 -0.62
N ALA A 65 7.54 6.61 -0.36
CA ALA A 65 6.69 6.85 0.80
C ALA A 65 5.43 7.65 0.44
N LEU A 66 4.28 7.16 0.89
CA LEU A 66 3.00 7.84 0.78
C LEU A 66 2.65 8.46 2.12
N VAL A 67 2.52 9.78 2.14
CA VAL A 67 2.33 10.58 3.35
C VAL A 67 1.13 11.50 3.23
N GLN A 68 0.61 11.92 4.37
CA GLN A 68 -0.47 12.87 4.42
C GLN A 68 0.07 14.30 4.23
N ASP A 69 -0.74 15.15 3.58
CA ASP A 69 -0.41 16.55 3.34
C ASP A 69 0.02 17.27 4.63
N GLY A 70 1.13 18.00 4.55
CA GLY A 70 1.70 18.77 5.66
C GLY A 70 2.45 17.95 6.72
N CYS A 71 2.51 16.61 6.61
CA CYS A 71 3.24 15.77 7.56
C CYS A 71 4.75 15.65 7.26
N ILE A 72 5.20 16.08 6.08
CA ILE A 72 6.62 16.15 5.73
C ILE A 72 6.96 17.55 5.21
N THR A 73 8.07 18.09 5.69
CA THR A 73 8.74 19.25 5.10
C THR A 73 10.02 18.78 4.41
N ASN A 74 10.35 19.41 3.27
CA ASN A 74 11.48 19.06 2.40
C ASN A 74 12.87 19.04 3.10
N ALA A 75 12.97 19.54 4.33
CA ALA A 75 14.22 19.61 5.09
C ALA A 75 14.57 18.33 5.86
N ASN A 76 13.63 17.39 6.06
CA ASN A 76 13.78 16.32 7.06
C ASN A 76 14.35 15.00 6.52
N PHE A 77 14.46 14.82 5.20
CA PHE A 77 14.83 13.52 4.61
C PHE A 77 15.76 13.70 3.42
N ASP A 78 16.65 12.72 3.20
CA ASP A 78 17.45 12.63 1.98
C ASP A 78 16.54 12.23 0.80
N MET A 79 15.87 13.23 0.24
CA MET A 79 14.88 13.10 -0.83
C MET A 79 15.48 12.61 -2.16
N LYS A 80 16.79 12.34 -2.23
CA LYS A 80 17.44 11.82 -3.44
C LYS A 80 17.27 10.32 -3.64
N ARG A 81 16.87 9.57 -2.61
CA ARG A 81 16.81 8.09 -2.67
C ARG A 81 15.42 7.47 -2.61
N VAL A 82 14.43 8.22 -2.12
CA VAL A 82 13.07 7.71 -1.88
C VAL A 82 12.10 8.66 -2.57
N SER A 83 11.16 8.12 -3.35
CA SER A 83 10.14 8.93 -3.98
C SER A 83 9.03 9.24 -2.96
N PHE A 84 8.77 10.52 -2.70
CA PHE A 84 7.75 10.94 -1.74
C PHE A 84 6.48 11.41 -2.46
N ILE A 85 5.33 10.93 -1.98
CA ILE A 85 4.01 11.24 -2.54
C ILE A 85 3.13 11.73 -1.40
N SER A 86 2.55 12.91 -1.57
CA SER A 86 1.64 13.55 -0.62
C SER A 86 0.19 13.35 -1.05
N VAL A 87 -0.68 13.00 -0.10
CA VAL A 87 -2.12 12.84 -0.31
C VAL A 87 -2.92 13.45 0.84
N PRO A 88 -4.18 13.85 0.62
CA PRO A 88 -5.02 14.38 1.68
C PRO A 88 -5.35 13.36 2.79
N ASN A 89 -5.37 12.07 2.46
CA ASN A 89 -5.67 10.98 3.41
C ASN A 89 -5.00 9.67 2.96
N THR A 90 -4.06 9.16 3.76
CA THR A 90 -3.28 7.96 3.42
C THR A 90 -4.07 6.66 3.48
N ILE A 91 -5.11 6.58 4.31
CA ILE A 91 -6.00 5.40 4.39
C ILE A 91 -6.84 5.29 3.13
N LYS A 92 -7.45 6.40 2.71
CA LYS A 92 -8.22 6.45 1.46
C LYS A 92 -7.32 6.10 0.26
N ALA A 93 -6.14 6.72 0.19
CA ALA A 93 -5.18 6.47 -0.87
C ALA A 93 -4.72 5.00 -0.92
N LEU A 94 -4.53 4.33 0.23
CA LEU A 94 -4.26 2.89 0.27
C LEU A 94 -5.40 2.07 -0.35
N GLY A 95 -6.65 2.43 -0.06
CA GLY A 95 -7.83 1.83 -0.68
C GLY A 95 -7.89 2.06 -2.19
N ASP A 96 -7.55 3.26 -2.64
CA ASP A 96 -7.53 3.63 -4.06
C ASP A 96 -6.44 2.85 -4.83
N ILE A 97 -5.24 2.70 -4.25
CA ILE A 97 -4.16 1.85 -4.78
C ILE A 97 -4.62 0.39 -4.89
N ALA A 98 -5.30 -0.13 -3.87
CA ALA A 98 -5.83 -1.49 -3.88
C ALA A 98 -6.91 -1.68 -4.97
N CYS A 99 -7.79 -0.68 -5.15
CA CYS A 99 -8.81 -0.67 -6.21
C CYS A 99 -8.16 -0.66 -7.60
N PHE A 100 -7.17 0.22 -7.82
CA PHE A 100 -6.39 0.27 -9.05
C PHE A 100 -5.67 -1.04 -9.34
N HIS A 101 -5.05 -1.66 -8.33
CA HIS A 101 -4.43 -2.96 -8.49
C HIS A 101 -5.47 -4.04 -8.86
N ARG A 102 -6.62 -4.04 -8.20
CA ARG A 102 -7.70 -5.00 -8.44
C ARG A 102 -8.27 -4.89 -9.85
N SER A 103 -8.41 -3.68 -10.40
CA SER A 103 -8.99 -3.46 -11.73
C SER A 103 -8.16 -4.05 -12.87
N ARG A 104 -6.86 -4.31 -12.62
CA ARG A 104 -5.94 -4.97 -13.58
C ARG A 104 -6.28 -6.45 -13.84
N PHE A 105 -7.19 -7.05 -13.08
CA PHE A 105 -7.51 -8.47 -13.18
C PHE A 105 -8.98 -8.72 -13.52
N LEU A 106 -9.23 -9.52 -14.55
CA LEU A 106 -10.55 -10.03 -14.92
C LEU A 106 -10.77 -11.44 -14.33
N ILE A 107 -10.53 -11.59 -13.02
CA ILE A 107 -10.73 -12.85 -12.29
C ILE A 107 -12.03 -12.81 -11.46
N PRO A 108 -12.72 -13.96 -11.27
CA PRO A 108 -13.85 -14.05 -10.35
C PRO A 108 -13.48 -13.62 -8.93
N LEU A 109 -14.39 -12.91 -8.26
CA LEU A 109 -14.22 -12.41 -6.90
C LEU A 109 -15.41 -12.81 -6.04
N ILE A 110 -15.13 -13.35 -4.86
CA ILE A 110 -16.14 -13.75 -3.88
C ILE A 110 -15.94 -12.90 -2.62
N GLY A 111 -16.97 -12.13 -2.25
CA GLY A 111 -17.03 -11.41 -0.98
C GLY A 111 -17.81 -12.20 0.06
N ILE A 112 -17.19 -12.48 1.20
CA ILE A 112 -17.84 -13.20 2.32
C ILE A 112 -17.98 -12.24 3.50
N THR A 113 -19.22 -12.01 3.92
CA THR A 113 -19.58 -11.13 5.04
C THR A 113 -20.52 -11.85 6.02
N GLY A 114 -20.75 -11.25 7.19
CA GLY A 114 -21.62 -11.79 8.24
C GLY A 114 -21.02 -11.59 9.63
N SER A 115 -21.83 -11.66 10.69
CA SER A 115 -21.34 -11.47 12.07
C SER A 115 -20.41 -12.61 12.49
N ASN A 116 -20.77 -13.85 12.17
CA ASN A 116 -20.05 -15.07 12.55
C ASN A 116 -19.72 -15.95 11.33
N GLY A 117 -18.74 -16.83 11.45
CA GLY A 117 -18.45 -17.88 10.46
C GLY A 117 -17.73 -17.45 9.17
N LYS A 118 -17.44 -16.16 8.97
CA LYS A 118 -16.75 -15.63 7.77
C LYS A 118 -15.45 -16.38 7.45
N THR A 119 -14.59 -16.56 8.44
CA THR A 119 -13.29 -17.23 8.27
C THR A 119 -13.48 -18.68 7.85
N THR A 120 -14.34 -19.44 8.56
CA THR A 120 -14.64 -20.83 8.22
C THR A 120 -15.24 -20.97 6.81
N ALA A 121 -16.20 -20.10 6.46
CA ALA A 121 -16.82 -20.09 5.13
C ALA A 121 -15.80 -19.76 4.02
N LYS A 122 -14.88 -18.80 4.24
CA LYS A 122 -13.77 -18.48 3.34
C LYS A 122 -12.86 -19.69 3.14
N GLU A 123 -12.48 -20.36 4.22
CA GLU A 123 -11.59 -21.52 4.16
C GLU A 123 -12.21 -22.69 3.39
N MET A 124 -13.46 -23.03 3.69
CA MET A 124 -14.19 -24.09 2.97
C MET A 124 -14.37 -23.75 1.49
N THR A 125 -14.79 -22.52 1.18
CA THR A 125 -14.97 -22.06 -0.22
C THR A 125 -13.65 -22.13 -0.98
N SER A 126 -12.55 -21.66 -0.39
CA SER A 126 -11.22 -21.72 -0.99
C SER A 126 -10.76 -23.16 -1.21
N ALA A 127 -10.98 -24.07 -0.26
CA ALA A 127 -10.59 -25.47 -0.38
C ALA A 127 -11.32 -26.19 -1.52
N ILE A 128 -12.62 -25.92 -1.69
CA ILE A 128 -13.43 -26.49 -2.78
C ILE A 128 -12.96 -25.94 -4.14
N LEU A 129 -12.83 -24.62 -4.27
CA LEU A 129 -12.41 -24.00 -5.54
C LEU A 129 -10.97 -24.39 -5.94
N ALA A 130 -10.08 -24.56 -4.95
CA ALA A 130 -8.70 -24.97 -5.17
C ALA A 130 -8.57 -26.39 -5.76
N ARG A 131 -9.65 -27.20 -5.76
CA ARG A 131 -9.67 -28.50 -6.45
C ARG A 131 -9.56 -28.35 -7.98
N LYS A 132 -9.91 -27.18 -8.53
CA LYS A 132 -9.92 -26.93 -9.98
C LYS A 132 -9.18 -25.66 -10.40
N PHE A 133 -9.10 -24.64 -9.54
CA PHE A 133 -8.57 -23.32 -9.87
C PHE A 133 -7.39 -22.93 -8.99
N ASN A 134 -6.57 -21.99 -9.47
CA ASN A 134 -5.61 -21.28 -8.62
C ASN A 134 -6.36 -20.22 -7.82
N VAL A 135 -6.45 -20.40 -6.51
CA VAL A 135 -7.24 -19.53 -5.62
C VAL A 135 -6.33 -18.63 -4.79
N LEU A 136 -6.60 -17.32 -4.82
CA LEU A 136 -6.07 -16.36 -3.89
C LEU A 136 -7.08 -16.12 -2.77
N LYS A 137 -6.68 -16.32 -1.51
CA LYS A 137 -7.46 -15.95 -0.32
C LYS A 137 -6.65 -14.99 0.57
N ASN A 138 -7.33 -14.07 1.24
CA ASN A 138 -6.73 -13.30 2.33
C ASN A 138 -6.60 -14.17 3.59
N PHE A 139 -5.65 -13.88 4.47
CA PHE A 139 -5.46 -14.61 5.74
C PHE A 139 -6.39 -14.06 6.82
#